data_AF-V8CV80-F1
#
_entry.id   AF-V8CV80-F1
#
_cell.length_a   1.000
_cell.length_b   1.000
_cell.length_c   1.000
_cell.angle_alpha   90.00
_cell.angle_beta   90.00
_cell.angle_gamma   90.00
#
_symmetry.space_group_name_H-M   'P 1'
#
loop_
_entity.id
_entity.type
_entity.pdbx_description
1 polymer ?
#
loop_
_entity_poly.entity_id
_entity_poly.type
_entity_poly.pdbx_seq_one_letter_code
_entity_poly.pdbx_strand_id
1 'polypeptide(L)'
;MIVHDNPAGKITRGTIVVYSGVIAGPGMADWYWRAKARNGSTLAQGEGYARRDRCLSTLDSLFGTRSTFFDLGKAPVTPWRLVVEKRDGTVDWIGQIQ
;
A
#
# COMPACT_ATOMS: atom_id res chain seq x y z
N MET A 1 10.36 -0.66 -3.05
CA MET A 1 10.88 0.38 -2.15
C MET A 1 9.77 1.36 -1.83
N ILE A 2 9.47 1.54 -0.54
CA ILE A 2 8.52 2.56 -0.07
C ILE A 2 9.24 3.92 -0.05
N VAL A 3 8.63 4.91 -0.70
CA VAL A 3 9.10 6.29 -0.75
C VAL A 3 8.04 7.18 -0.11
N HIS A 4 8.45 8.02 0.83
CA HIS A 4 7.57 8.96 1.55
C HIS A 4 7.25 10.22 0.74
N ASP A 5 7.33 10.16 -0.59
CA ASP A 5 6.98 11.24 -1.51
C ASP A 5 5.56 11.02 -2.01
N ASN A 6 4.69 12.02 -1.81
CA ASN A 6 3.31 11.97 -2.27
C ASN A 6 3.29 12.02 -3.81
N PRO A 7 2.83 10.97 -4.51
CA PRO A 7 2.82 10.92 -5.97
C PRO A 7 1.71 11.79 -6.58
N ALA A 8 1.29 12.88 -5.91
CA ALA A 8 0.25 13.78 -6.40
C ALA A 8 0.61 14.27 -7.82
N GLY A 9 -0.28 14.02 -8.78
CA GLY A 9 -0.06 14.35 -10.20
C GLY A 9 0.66 13.26 -11.04
N LYS A 10 1.23 12.21 -10.43
CA LYS A 10 1.83 11.07 -11.16
C LYS A 10 0.76 10.04 -11.51
N ILE A 11 0.94 9.35 -12.65
CA ILE A 11 0.09 8.20 -13.01
C ILE A 11 0.47 7.02 -12.12
N THR A 12 -0.45 6.62 -11.23
CA THR A 12 -0.30 5.47 -10.34
C THR A 12 -1.15 4.30 -10.81
N ARG A 13 -0.72 3.06 -10.54
CA ARG A 13 -1.49 1.83 -10.83
C ARG A 13 -2.81 1.78 -10.06
N GLY A 14 -2.78 2.28 -8.83
CA GLY A 14 -3.88 2.29 -7.90
C GLY A 14 -3.44 2.85 -6.56
N THR A 15 -4.27 2.63 -5.53
CA THR A 15 -4.00 3.07 -4.17
C THR A 15 -3.99 1.89 -3.21
N ILE A 16 -2.90 1.71 -2.49
CA ILE A 16 -2.81 0.82 -1.34
C ILE A 16 -3.13 1.66 -0.11
N VAL A 17 -4.10 1.20 0.67
CA VAL A 17 -4.47 1.83 1.94
C VAL A 17 -4.08 0.88 3.07
N VAL A 18 -3.23 1.36 3.98
CA VAL A 18 -2.91 0.71 5.24
C VAL A 18 -3.72 1.38 6.33
N TYR A 19 -4.49 0.61 7.08
CA TYR A 19 -5.41 1.12 8.09
C TYR A 19 -5.39 0.20 9.30
N SER A 20 -5.72 0.73 10.48
CA SER A 20 -5.89 -0.12 11.65
C SER A 20 -7.32 -0.68 11.71
N GLY A 21 -7.46 -1.95 12.08
CA GLY A 21 -8.76 -2.53 12.36
C GLY A 21 -9.32 -2.05 13.69
N VAL A 22 -10.65 -1.88 13.79
CA VAL A 22 -11.36 -1.54 15.04
C VAL A 22 -11.66 -2.79 15.88
N ILE A 23 -11.37 -3.99 15.36
CA ILE A 23 -11.81 -5.25 16.00
C ILE A 23 -10.82 -5.66 17.10
N ALA A 24 -11.03 -5.11 18.29
CA ALA A 24 -10.37 -5.50 19.52
C ALA A 24 -11.00 -6.81 20.06
N GLY A 25 -10.55 -7.94 19.51
CA GLY A 25 -10.71 -9.25 20.13
C GLY A 25 -9.33 -9.88 20.38
N PRO A 26 -9.14 -10.69 21.43
CA PRO A 26 -7.90 -11.43 21.61
C PRO A 26 -7.63 -12.29 20.35
N GLY A 27 -6.52 -12.05 19.66
CA GLY A 27 -6.12 -12.78 18.46
C GLY A 27 -6.43 -12.11 17.11
N MET A 28 -7.02 -10.91 17.08
CA MET A 28 -7.19 -10.16 15.83
C MET A 28 -6.00 -9.25 15.54
N ALA A 29 -5.74 -9.02 14.25
CA ALA A 29 -4.66 -8.17 13.80
C ALA A 29 -5.02 -6.68 13.94
N ASP A 30 -4.03 -5.87 14.30
CA ASP A 30 -4.21 -4.43 14.48
C ASP A 30 -4.12 -3.64 13.18
N TRP A 31 -3.42 -4.17 12.17
CA TRP A 31 -3.06 -3.44 10.95
C TRP A 31 -3.40 -4.23 9.69
N TYR A 32 -4.26 -3.67 8.85
CA TYR A 32 -4.68 -4.27 7.60
C TYR A 32 -4.22 -3.42 6.41
N TRP A 33 -4.26 -4.03 5.24
CA TRP A 33 -4.09 -3.31 3.98
C TRP A 33 -5.14 -3.74 2.96
N ARG A 34 -5.45 -2.82 2.04
CA ARG A 34 -6.26 -3.10 0.85
C ARG A 34 -5.68 -2.39 -0.35
N ALA A 35 -5.69 -3.06 -1.50
CA ALA A 35 -5.33 -2.48 -2.78
C ALA A 35 -6.60 -2.08 -3.53
N LYS A 36 -6.67 -0.84 -3.99
CA LYS A 36 -7.75 -0.31 -4.81
C LYS A 36 -7.24 0.04 -6.19
N ALA A 37 -7.99 -0.34 -7.21
CA ALA A 37 -7.78 0.14 -8.57
C ALA A 37 -8.04 1.65 -8.66
N ARG A 38 -7.64 2.24 -9.80
CA ARG A 38 -7.86 3.67 -10.08
C ARG A 38 -9.35 4.06 -10.12
N ASN A 39 -10.23 3.11 -10.43
CA ASN A 39 -11.69 3.28 -10.42
C ASN A 39 -12.32 3.14 -9.02
N GLY A 40 -11.51 2.88 -7.98
CA GLY A 40 -11.98 2.71 -6.61
C GLY A 40 -12.35 1.29 -6.19
N SER A 41 -12.42 0.34 -7.13
CA SER A 41 -12.72 -1.07 -6.82
C SER A 41 -11.60 -1.72 -6.01
N THR A 42 -11.97 -2.47 -4.98
CA THR A 42 -11.00 -3.27 -4.20
C THR A 42 -10.51 -4.45 -5.05
N LEU A 43 -9.20 -4.54 -5.23
CA LEU A 43 -8.54 -5.62 -5.97
C LEU A 43 -8.08 -6.74 -5.04
N ALA A 44 -7.60 -6.38 -3.85
CA ALA A 44 -7.07 -7.31 -2.88
C ALA A 44 -7.14 -6.74 -1.47
N GLN A 45 -7.11 -7.62 -0.48
CA GLN A 45 -7.07 -7.28 0.94
C GLN A 45 -6.11 -8.24 1.66
N GLY A 46 -5.39 -7.72 2.66
CA GLY A 46 -4.47 -8.49 3.48
C GLY A 46 -5.10 -9.15 4.71
N GLU A 47 -4.42 -10.18 5.21
CA GLU A 47 -4.81 -10.98 6.40
C GLU A 47 -4.76 -10.20 7.72
N GLY A 48 -3.96 -9.14 7.78
CA GLY A 48 -3.75 -8.33 8.97
C GLY A 48 -2.48 -8.68 9.74
N TYR A 49 -1.86 -7.67 10.34
CA TYR A 49 -0.60 -7.76 11.09
C TYR A 49 -0.74 -7.15 12.48
N ALA A 50 -0.06 -7.74 13.46
CA ALA A 50 0.04 -7.16 14.82
C ALA A 50 0.80 -5.83 14.86
N ARG A 51 1.64 -5.55 13.85
CA ARG A 51 2.47 -4.34 13.78
C ARG A 51 2.38 -3.70 12.40
N ARG A 52 2.29 -2.36 12.38
CA ARG A 52 2.29 -1.54 11.18
C ARG A 52 3.50 -1.81 10.29
N ASP A 53 4.68 -1.86 10.88
CA ASP A 53 5.94 -2.02 10.14
C ASP A 53 6.02 -3.35 9.40
N ARG A 54 5.45 -4.42 9.99
CA ARG A 54 5.37 -5.72 9.34
C ARG A 54 4.43 -5.68 8.13
N CYS A 55 3.29 -5.00 8.27
CA CYS A 55 2.39 -4.74 7.15
C CYS A 55 3.10 -3.97 6.02
N LEU A 56 3.83 -2.90 6.35
CA LEU A 56 4.56 -2.10 5.36
C LEU A 56 5.69 -2.89 4.68
N SER A 57 6.45 -3.68 5.42
CA SER A 57 7.51 -4.53 4.87
C SER A 57 6.97 -5.60 3.91
N THR A 58 5.82 -6.20 4.25
CA THR A 58 5.13 -7.12 3.33
C THR A 58 4.63 -6.41 2.08
N LEU A 59 4.07 -5.20 2.21
CA LEU A 59 3.63 -4.41 1.05
C LEU A 59 4.78 -4.02 0.13
N ASP A 60 5.94 -3.66 0.69
CA ASP A 60 7.14 -3.40 -0.09
C ASP A 60 7.58 -4.63 -0.89
N SER A 61 7.40 -5.83 -0.33
CA SER A 61 7.72 -7.09 -0.99
C SER A 61 6.71 -7.49 -2.06
N LEU A 62 5.42 -7.20 -1.86
CA LEU A 62 4.34 -7.58 -2.78
C LEU A 62 4.18 -6.58 -3.94
N PHE A 63 4.28 -5.30 -3.65
CA PHE A 63 3.96 -4.21 -4.58
C PHE A 63 5.18 -3.39 -4.99
N GLY A 64 6.33 -3.60 -4.35
CA GLY A 64 7.59 -3.10 -4.86
C GLY A 64 7.86 -3.69 -6.23
N THR A 65 8.10 -2.85 -7.22
CA THR A 65 8.47 -3.28 -8.56
C THR A 65 9.85 -3.88 -8.47
N ARG A 66 9.91 -5.20 -8.46
CA ARG A 66 11.12 -5.90 -8.87
C ARG A 66 11.14 -5.85 -10.39
N SER A 67 12.00 -4.99 -10.95
CA SER A 67 12.32 -5.03 -12.38
C SER A 67 12.92 -6.40 -12.68
N THR A 68 12.09 -7.36 -13.02
CA THR A 68 12.51 -8.65 -13.54
C THR A 68 12.32 -8.63 -15.04
N PHE A 69 13.43 -8.34 -15.72
CA PHE A 69 13.83 -8.88 -17.01
C PHE A 69 13.09 -8.50 -18.31
N PHE A 70 12.09 -7.63 -18.30
CA PHE A 70 11.49 -7.11 -19.54
C PHE A 70 11.61 -5.59 -19.66
N ASP A 71 12.85 -5.11 -19.77
CA ASP A 71 13.13 -3.76 -20.30
C ASP A 71 13.08 -3.78 -21.84
N LEU A 72 11.96 -4.29 -22.37
CA LEU A 72 11.57 -4.11 -23.77
C LEU A 72 11.02 -2.69 -23.91
N GLY A 73 11.91 -1.70 -23.78
CA GLY A 73 11.64 -0.30 -24.11
C GLY A 73 10.70 0.43 -23.16
N LYS A 74 11.27 1.06 -22.13
CA LYS A 74 10.89 2.39 -21.62
C LYS A 74 9.43 2.62 -21.15
N ALA A 75 8.66 1.60 -20.81
CA ALA A 75 7.41 1.85 -20.08
C ALA A 75 7.77 2.35 -18.66
N PRO A 76 7.39 3.58 -18.26
CA PRO A 76 7.70 4.06 -16.92
C PRO A 76 7.01 3.15 -15.90
N VAL A 77 7.77 2.72 -14.89
CA VAL A 77 7.21 1.99 -13.74
C VAL A 77 6.22 2.93 -13.06
N THR A 78 4.92 2.69 -13.29
CA THR A 78 3.85 3.40 -12.60
C THR A 78 3.78 2.87 -11.17
N PRO A 79 4.08 3.69 -10.14
CA PRO A 79 4.09 3.22 -8.77
C PRO A 79 2.68 3.01 -8.23
N TRP A 80 2.59 2.33 -7.09
CA TRP A 80 1.37 2.33 -6.27
C TRP A 80 1.38 3.55 -5.36
N ARG A 81 0.27 4.28 -5.26
CA ARG A 81 0.09 5.27 -4.19
C ARG A 81 -0.12 4.51 -2.88
N LEU A 82 0.63 4.87 -1.84
CA LEU A 82 0.45 4.34 -0.51
C LEU A 82 -0.18 5.40 0.37
N VAL A 83 -1.30 5.08 1.00
CA VAL A 83 -1.96 5.91 2.01
C VAL A 83 -1.91 5.13 3.30
N VAL A 84 -1.41 5.75 4.37
CA VAL A 84 -1.44 5.15 5.69
C VAL A 84 -2.34 5.97 6.59
N GLU A 85 -3.29 5.29 7.21
CA GLU A 85 -4.29 5.86 8.11
C GLU A 85 -3.89 5.58 9.57
N LYS A 86 -4.24 6.51 10.45
CA LYS A 86 -4.16 6.36 11.91
C LYS A 86 -5.36 5.55 12.43
N ARG A 87 -5.35 5.31 13.74
CA ARG A 87 -6.44 4.59 14.43
C ARG A 87 -7.80 5.27 14.41
N ASP A 88 -7.79 6.59 14.28
CA ASP A 88 -9.00 7.42 14.17
C ASP A 88 -9.54 7.50 12.72
N GLY A 89 -8.91 6.82 11.76
CA GLY A 89 -9.25 6.87 10.34
C GLY A 89 -8.72 8.10 9.60
N THR A 90 -8.00 8.99 10.27
CA THR A 90 -7.34 10.13 9.61
C THR A 90 -6.09 9.67 8.86
N VAL A 91 -5.75 10.35 7.77
CA VAL A 91 -4.52 10.04 7.02
C VAL A 91 -3.31 10.46 7.85
N ASP A 92 -2.43 9.51 8.14
CA ASP A 92 -1.14 9.75 8.78
C ASP A 92 -0.14 10.32 7.77
N TRP A 93 0.08 9.60 6.67
CA TRP A 93 0.92 10.05 5.57
C TRP A 93 0.58 9.36 4.25
N ILE A 94 1.08 9.96 3.17
CA ILE A 94 0.90 9.48 1.80
C ILE A 94 2.28 9.37 1.15
N GLY A 95 2.53 8.27 0.46
CA GLY A 95 3.72 8.09 -0.36
C GLY A 95 3.48 7.15 -1.53
N GLN A 96 4.51 6.43 -1.92
CA GLN A 96 4.47 5.53 -3.07
C GLN A 96 5.27 4.26 -2.82
N ILE A 97 4.83 3.14 -3.39
CA ILE A 97 5.59 1.90 -3.47
C ILE A 97 6.11 1.77 -4.90
N GLN A 98 7.44 1.78 -5.01
CA GLN A 98 8.17 1.64 -6.27
C GLN A 98 8.73 0.27 -6.44
#